data_AF-Q81D37-F1
#
_entry.id   AF-Q81D37-F1
#
_cell.length_a   1.000
_cell.length_b   1.000
_cell.length_c   1.000
_cell.angle_alpha   90.00
_cell.angle_beta   90.00
_cell.angle_gamma   90.00
#
_symmetry.space_group_name_H-M   'P 1'
#
loop_
_entity.id
_entity.type
_entity.pdbx_description
1 polymer ?
#
loop_
_entity_poly.entity_id
_entity_poly.type
_entity_poly.pdbx_seq_one_letter_code
_entity_poly.pdbx_strand_id
1 'polypeptide(L)'
;MMKKQLSIFILSILLLLSVSACSKNENRFPANGVLIIGDENHTGAIMNRYKENTKEQEAFAVKTGRFDQKRVLIINESTAQAMMNAKLFRKRDQASLSKTLDTLPNFPKESSLLFINEEEKNIKSIEIEGNKIPVTYGSDAWLGNKRDYGALWYIVVAKNSVYKEIKANETNMQLLHFKKSLGDENPKISTDNTLINEKVKVRKLIEGYRDEVSIQFVTIGEKS
;
A
#
# COMPACT_ATOMS: atom_id res chain seq x y z
N MET A 1 -50.17 -28.94 25.72
CA MET A 1 -48.70 -29.08 25.61
C MET A 1 -48.22 -28.78 24.18
N MET A 2 -48.56 -27.61 23.60
CA MET A 2 -48.22 -27.27 22.20
C MET A 2 -47.74 -25.82 21.98
N LYS A 3 -47.85 -24.93 22.98
CA LYS A 3 -47.37 -23.53 22.86
C LYS A 3 -45.88 -23.35 23.17
N LYS A 4 -45.30 -24.21 24.03
CA LYS A 4 -43.87 -24.15 24.39
C LYS A 4 -42.96 -24.71 23.29
N GLN A 5 -43.42 -25.67 22.47
CA GLN A 5 -42.60 -26.22 21.40
C GLN A 5 -42.57 -25.34 20.14
N LEU A 6 -43.66 -24.60 19.84
CA LEU A 6 -43.70 -23.68 18.69
C LEU A 6 -42.80 -22.44 18.89
N SER A 7 -42.67 -21.97 20.14
CA SER A 7 -41.82 -20.81 20.45
C SER A 7 -40.32 -21.12 20.41
N ILE A 8 -39.92 -22.39 20.60
CA ILE A 8 -38.52 -22.80 20.52
C ILE A 8 -38.06 -22.87 19.06
N PHE A 9 -38.90 -23.34 18.14
CA PHE A 9 -38.56 -23.41 16.71
C PHE A 9 -38.38 -22.03 16.06
N ILE A 10 -39.18 -21.04 16.44
CA ILE A 10 -39.06 -19.67 15.91
C ILE A 10 -37.79 -18.97 16.44
N LEU A 11 -37.40 -19.24 17.69
CA LEU A 11 -36.17 -18.69 18.26
C LEU A 11 -34.91 -19.33 17.66
N SER A 12 -34.96 -20.62 17.30
CA SER A 12 -33.87 -21.32 16.62
C SER A 12 -33.67 -20.87 15.17
N ILE A 13 -34.73 -20.48 14.46
CA ILE A 13 -34.64 -19.98 13.07
C ILE A 13 -34.05 -18.56 13.01
N LEU A 14 -34.31 -17.72 14.03
CA LEU A 14 -33.71 -16.37 14.11
C LEU A 14 -32.20 -16.37 14.41
N LEU A 15 -31.67 -17.44 15.01
CA LEU A 15 -30.23 -17.60 15.27
C LEU A 15 -29.42 -18.11 14.07
N LEU A 16 -30.08 -18.57 13.00
CA LEU A 16 -29.40 -19.04 11.78
C LEU A 16 -29.18 -17.92 10.74
N LEU A 17 -29.76 -16.72 10.93
CA LEU A 17 -29.54 -15.58 10.04
C LEU A 17 -28.28 -14.76 10.37
N SER A 18 -27.66 -14.98 11.54
CA SER A 18 -26.38 -14.36 11.90
C SER A 18 -25.15 -15.11 11.40
N VAL A 19 -25.33 -16.24 10.71
CA VAL A 19 -24.27 -16.91 9.95
C VAL A 19 -24.33 -16.48 8.48
N SER A 20 -24.59 -15.19 8.23
CA SER A 20 -24.40 -14.59 6.92
C SER A 20 -22.89 -14.44 6.66
N ALA A 21 -22.32 -15.54 6.15
CA ALA A 21 -21.08 -15.56 5.40
C ALA A 21 -19.89 -14.82 6.04
N CYS A 22 -19.25 -15.46 7.03
CA CYS A 22 -17.78 -15.45 7.03
C CYS A 22 -17.31 -16.14 5.75
N SER A 23 -17.34 -15.43 4.61
CA SER A 23 -16.70 -15.86 3.38
C SER A 23 -15.19 -15.84 3.60
N LYS A 24 -14.66 -16.85 4.31
CA LYS A 24 -13.26 -17.20 4.22
C LYS A 24 -12.98 -17.51 2.75
N ASN A 25 -12.08 -16.74 2.14
CA ASN A 25 -11.58 -16.85 0.76
C ASN A 25 -12.38 -16.21 -0.38
N GLU A 26 -12.80 -14.96 -0.24
CA GLU A 26 -12.84 -14.10 -1.43
C GLU A 26 -11.57 -13.24 -1.44
N ASN A 27 -10.83 -13.23 -2.55
CA ASN A 27 -9.64 -12.39 -2.77
C ASN A 27 -10.05 -10.90 -2.90
N ARG A 28 -10.62 -10.36 -1.83
CA ARG A 28 -11.10 -8.98 -1.73
C ARG A 28 -9.95 -8.08 -1.33
N PHE A 29 -9.92 -6.92 -1.96
CA PHE A 29 -8.95 -5.87 -1.72
C PHE A 29 -9.71 -4.57 -1.48
N PRO A 30 -10.43 -4.45 -0.36
CA PRO A 30 -11.14 -3.23 -0.03
C PRO A 30 -10.16 -2.08 0.09
N ALA A 31 -10.41 -0.99 -0.64
CA ALA A 31 -9.69 0.27 -0.50
C ALA A 31 -10.11 0.95 0.80
N ASN A 32 -9.59 0.46 1.93
CA ASN A 32 -9.86 0.94 3.28
C ASN A 32 -8.76 1.89 3.79
N GLY A 33 -7.82 2.27 2.92
CA GLY A 33 -6.88 3.36 3.16
C GLY A 33 -6.32 3.93 1.87
N VAL A 34 -5.51 4.97 2.03
CA VAL A 34 -4.75 5.59 0.94
C VAL A 34 -3.33 5.88 1.41
N LEU A 35 -2.36 5.51 0.59
CA LEU A 35 -0.95 5.86 0.73
C LEU A 35 -0.66 7.06 -0.18
N ILE A 36 -0.13 8.13 0.39
CA ILE A 36 0.16 9.39 -0.29
C ILE A 36 1.63 9.69 -0.07
N ILE A 37 2.39 9.96 -1.13
CA ILE A 37 3.81 10.32 -1.05
C ILE A 37 3.99 11.61 -1.82
N GLY A 38 4.57 12.62 -1.18
CA GLY A 38 4.86 13.91 -1.80
C GLY A 38 4.84 15.03 -0.77
N ASP A 39 5.25 16.21 -1.23
CA ASP A 39 5.31 17.41 -0.39
C ASP A 39 3.91 17.80 0.14
N GLU A 40 3.85 18.31 1.36
CA GLU A 40 2.58 18.72 2.00
C GLU A 40 1.85 19.79 1.20
N ASN A 41 2.58 20.70 0.55
CA ASN A 41 2.02 21.75 -0.30
C ASN A 41 1.31 21.18 -1.53
N HIS A 42 1.72 20.00 -2.01
CA HIS A 42 1.16 19.36 -3.21
C HIS A 42 0.14 18.26 -2.87
N THR A 43 0.07 17.83 -1.61
CA THR A 43 -0.83 16.75 -1.15
C THR A 43 -2.05 17.25 -0.39
N GLY A 44 -2.10 18.53 0.01
CA GLY A 44 -3.18 19.11 0.81
C GLY A 44 -4.60 18.91 0.23
N ALA A 45 -4.77 18.97 -1.10
CA ALA A 45 -6.06 18.73 -1.74
C ALA A 45 -6.57 17.29 -1.55
N ILE A 46 -5.65 16.31 -1.56
CA ILE A 46 -5.97 14.90 -1.29
C ILE A 46 -6.31 14.73 0.19
N MET A 47 -5.50 15.30 1.07
CA MET A 47 -5.72 15.24 2.52
C MET A 47 -7.10 15.77 2.90
N ASN A 48 -7.47 16.94 2.37
CA ASN A 48 -8.78 17.54 2.62
C ASN A 48 -9.93 16.67 2.08
N ARG A 49 -9.76 16.04 0.92
CA ARG A 49 -10.77 15.14 0.34
C ARG A 49 -11.11 13.97 1.26
N TYR A 50 -10.14 13.44 1.98
CA TYR A 50 -10.31 12.24 2.82
C TYR A 50 -10.42 12.50 4.30
N LYS A 51 -10.26 13.75 4.75
CA LYS A 51 -10.29 14.15 6.16
C LYS A 51 -11.47 13.54 6.93
N GLU A 52 -12.69 13.70 6.44
CA GLU A 52 -13.89 13.20 7.15
C GLU A 52 -13.99 11.68 7.21
N ASN A 53 -13.43 10.99 6.21
CA ASN A 53 -13.39 9.52 6.18
C ASN A 53 -12.15 8.94 6.87
N THR A 54 -11.20 9.76 7.34
CA THR A 54 -9.98 9.27 7.97
C THR A 54 -10.23 8.96 9.45
N LYS A 55 -9.87 7.75 9.89
CA LYS A 55 -9.93 7.33 11.30
C LYS A 55 -8.59 7.49 12.02
N GLU A 56 -7.49 7.26 11.30
CA GLU A 56 -6.13 7.25 11.81
C GLU A 56 -5.23 7.69 10.66
N GLN A 57 -4.18 8.45 10.98
CA GLN A 57 -3.18 8.90 10.03
C GLN A 57 -1.80 8.56 10.60
N GLU A 58 -0.99 7.89 9.80
CA GLU A 58 0.42 7.66 10.08
C GLU A 58 1.25 8.45 9.07
N ALA A 59 2.33 9.07 9.54
CA ALA A 59 3.26 9.82 8.69
C ALA A 59 4.68 9.28 8.85
N PHE A 60 5.38 9.13 7.74
CA PHE A 60 6.74 8.60 7.69
C PHE A 60 7.60 9.56 6.86
N ALA A 61 8.75 9.95 7.42
CA ALA A 61 9.77 10.65 6.65
C ALA A 61 10.40 9.67 5.67
N VAL A 62 10.34 9.99 4.38
CA VAL A 62 10.88 9.16 3.29
C VAL A 62 11.75 9.99 2.38
N LYS A 63 12.55 9.32 1.55
CA LYS A 63 13.35 9.96 0.50
C LYS A 63 12.81 9.56 -0.87
N THR A 64 12.87 10.47 -1.82
CA THR A 64 12.41 10.23 -3.19
C THR A 64 13.42 10.75 -4.21
N GLY A 65 13.28 10.27 -5.44
CA GLY A 65 14.09 10.74 -6.56
C GLY A 65 13.67 10.08 -7.87
N ARG A 66 14.52 10.25 -8.88
CA ARG A 66 14.34 9.65 -10.20
C ARG A 66 15.57 8.84 -10.58
N PHE A 67 15.35 7.65 -11.13
CA PHE A 67 16.36 6.81 -11.75
C PHE A 67 15.79 6.34 -13.09
N ASP A 68 16.52 6.60 -14.18
CA ASP A 68 16.02 6.33 -15.54
C ASP A 68 14.61 6.94 -15.79
N GLN A 69 14.46 8.21 -15.38
CA GLN A 69 13.20 8.98 -15.39
C GLN A 69 12.03 8.41 -14.57
N LYS A 70 12.18 7.24 -13.96
CA LYS A 70 11.14 6.58 -13.15
C LYS A 70 11.29 6.92 -11.67
N ARG A 71 10.18 6.88 -10.95
CA ARG A 71 10.10 7.24 -9.53
C ARG A 71 10.78 6.22 -8.63
N VAL A 72 11.63 6.72 -7.73
CA VAL A 72 12.26 5.96 -6.65
C VAL A 72 11.66 6.41 -5.32
N LEU A 73 11.22 5.46 -4.51
CA LEU A 73 10.94 5.65 -3.09
C LEU A 73 12.05 4.96 -2.29
N ILE A 74 12.63 5.69 -1.35
CA ILE A 74 13.62 5.18 -0.40
C ILE A 74 13.02 5.30 1.00
N ILE A 75 12.92 4.17 1.68
CA ILE A 75 12.46 4.08 3.07
C ILE A 75 13.52 3.39 3.93
N ASN A 76 13.47 3.62 5.24
CA ASN A 76 14.29 2.88 6.18
C ASN A 76 13.62 1.55 6.57
N GLU A 77 14.36 0.70 7.27
CA GLU A 77 13.89 -0.63 7.71
C GLU A 77 12.68 -0.54 8.66
N SER A 78 12.60 0.48 9.52
CA SER A 78 11.47 0.62 10.46
C SER A 78 10.18 1.02 9.76
N THR A 79 10.24 1.93 8.79
CA THR A 79 9.12 2.27 7.91
C THR A 79 8.70 1.07 7.07
N ALA A 80 9.65 0.32 6.51
CA ALA A 80 9.32 -0.91 5.78
C ALA A 80 8.61 -1.94 6.69
N GLN A 81 9.07 -2.11 7.93
CA GLN A 81 8.39 -2.96 8.91
C GLN A 81 6.98 -2.49 9.22
N ALA A 82 6.75 -1.17 9.37
CA ALA A 82 5.42 -0.61 9.53
C ALA A 82 4.51 -0.94 8.34
N MET A 83 5.00 -0.83 7.10
CA MET A 83 4.25 -1.19 5.89
C MET A 83 3.93 -2.68 5.83
N MET A 84 4.84 -3.56 6.26
CA MET A 84 4.59 -5.00 6.34
C MET A 84 3.56 -5.35 7.43
N ASN A 85 3.64 -4.71 8.59
CA ASN A 85 2.67 -4.90 9.67
C ASN A 85 1.26 -4.47 9.23
N ALA A 86 1.15 -3.41 8.43
CA ALA A 86 -0.09 -2.96 7.80
C ALA A 86 -0.53 -3.82 6.59
N LYS A 87 0.24 -4.88 6.25
CA LYS A 87 0.03 -5.79 5.11
C LYS A 87 0.04 -5.09 3.74
N LEU A 88 0.70 -3.94 3.66
CA LEU A 88 0.81 -3.11 2.45
C LEU A 88 1.91 -3.59 1.50
N PHE A 89 2.96 -4.20 2.03
CA PHE A 89 4.03 -4.75 1.22
C PHE A 89 3.59 -6.11 0.67
N ARG A 90 3.51 -6.23 -0.65
CA ARG A 90 3.14 -7.47 -1.35
C ARG A 90 4.26 -7.93 -2.23
N LYS A 91 4.39 -9.23 -2.41
CA LYS A 91 5.34 -9.85 -3.32
C LYS A 91 4.66 -10.81 -4.28
N ARG A 92 5.32 -11.04 -5.40
CA ARG A 92 5.00 -12.12 -6.33
C ARG A 92 4.95 -13.44 -5.59
N ASP A 93 3.91 -14.21 -5.88
CA ASP A 93 3.79 -15.60 -5.43
C ASP A 93 3.84 -16.54 -6.63
N GLN A 94 2.90 -16.36 -7.56
CA GLN A 94 2.83 -17.03 -8.87
C GLN A 94 2.52 -15.99 -9.96
N ALA A 95 2.61 -16.36 -11.23
CA ALA A 95 2.57 -15.44 -12.39
C ALA A 95 1.59 -14.25 -12.25
N SER A 96 0.36 -14.49 -11.83
CA SER A 96 -0.68 -13.46 -11.63
C SER A 96 -1.09 -13.24 -10.17
N LEU A 97 -0.49 -13.96 -9.21
CA LEU A 97 -0.87 -13.92 -7.79
C LEU A 97 0.18 -13.20 -6.94
N SER A 98 -0.30 -12.61 -5.85
CA SER A 98 0.55 -11.94 -4.86
C SER A 98 0.17 -12.35 -3.45
N LYS A 99 1.16 -12.35 -2.56
CA LYS A 99 0.99 -12.54 -1.11
C LYS A 99 1.65 -11.41 -0.35
N THR A 100 1.37 -11.29 0.93
CA THR A 100 2.04 -10.32 1.79
C THR A 100 3.52 -10.66 1.91
N LEU A 101 4.36 -9.63 1.96
CA LEU A 101 5.74 -9.75 2.40
C LEU A 101 5.74 -9.48 3.90
N ASP A 102 5.84 -10.53 4.71
CA ASP A 102 5.75 -10.41 6.17
C ASP A 102 7.10 -10.16 6.85
N THR A 103 8.21 -10.43 6.16
CA THR A 103 9.56 -10.23 6.66
C THR A 103 10.48 -9.62 5.60
N LEU A 104 11.41 -8.77 6.03
CA LEU A 104 12.47 -8.26 5.17
C LEU A 104 13.52 -9.36 4.94
N PRO A 105 14.07 -9.48 3.71
CA PRO A 105 15.30 -10.21 3.48
C PRO A 105 16.45 -9.66 4.35
N ASN A 106 17.48 -10.48 4.57
CA ASN A 106 18.68 -10.02 5.25
C ASN A 106 19.38 -8.94 4.43
N PHE A 107 19.65 -7.80 5.07
CA PHE A 107 20.45 -6.75 4.47
C PHE A 107 21.93 -7.18 4.39
N PRO A 108 22.60 -7.02 3.23
CA PRO A 108 24.04 -7.15 3.16
C PRO A 108 24.73 -6.09 4.02
N LYS A 109 26.00 -6.33 4.39
CA LYS A 109 26.81 -5.31 5.07
C LYS A 109 26.91 -4.10 4.14
N GLU A 110 26.46 -2.93 4.61
CA GLU A 110 26.56 -1.63 3.94
C GLU A 110 25.80 -1.46 2.61
N SER A 111 24.66 -2.14 2.42
CA SER A 111 23.80 -1.86 1.26
C SER A 111 22.31 -1.81 1.61
N SER A 112 21.55 -1.26 0.67
CA SER A 112 20.08 -1.24 0.73
C SER A 112 19.50 -2.39 -0.09
N LEU A 113 18.27 -2.80 0.22
CA LEU A 113 17.50 -3.76 -0.57
C LEU A 113 16.71 -3.03 -1.65
N LEU A 114 16.71 -3.55 -2.88
CA LEU A 114 15.87 -3.09 -3.98
C LEU A 114 14.70 -4.06 -4.17
N PHE A 115 13.49 -3.53 -4.08
CA PHE A 115 12.27 -4.26 -4.40
C PHE A 115 11.72 -3.80 -5.75
N ILE A 116 11.77 -4.71 -6.72
CA ILE A 116 11.41 -4.47 -8.12
C ILE A 116 11.13 -5.80 -8.83
N ASN A 117 10.53 -5.75 -10.03
CA ASN A 117 10.36 -6.93 -10.88
C ASN A 117 11.65 -7.75 -10.99
N GLU A 118 11.52 -9.07 -10.92
CA GLU A 118 12.66 -9.99 -11.01
C GLU A 118 13.50 -9.82 -12.29
N GLU A 119 12.88 -9.41 -13.40
CA GLU A 119 13.59 -9.13 -14.65
C GLU A 119 14.64 -8.01 -14.50
N GLU A 120 14.44 -7.10 -13.54
CA GLU A 120 15.35 -5.98 -13.22
C GLU A 120 16.31 -6.29 -12.06
N LYS A 121 16.41 -7.56 -11.60
CA LYS A 121 17.22 -7.96 -10.42
C LYS A 121 18.72 -7.66 -10.51
N ASN A 122 19.23 -7.38 -11.71
CA ASN A 122 20.65 -7.15 -11.95
C ASN A 122 21.09 -5.72 -11.63
N ILE A 123 20.18 -4.80 -11.32
CA ILE A 123 20.52 -3.44 -10.87
C ILE A 123 21.33 -3.52 -9.57
N LYS A 124 22.53 -2.92 -9.57
CA LYS A 124 23.45 -2.90 -8.42
C LYS A 124 23.53 -1.53 -7.72
N SER A 125 23.02 -0.50 -8.37
CA SER A 125 22.97 0.84 -7.80
C SER A 125 21.86 1.65 -8.41
N ILE A 126 21.26 2.51 -7.59
CA ILE A 126 20.32 3.54 -8.01
C ILE A 126 21.04 4.89 -7.87
N GLU A 127 21.16 5.63 -8.96
CA GLU A 127 21.76 6.96 -8.93
C GLU A 127 20.66 8.03 -8.90
N ILE A 128 20.74 8.93 -7.92
CA ILE A 128 19.82 10.05 -7.74
C ILE A 128 20.66 11.31 -7.58
N GLU A 129 20.50 12.27 -8.48
CA GLU A 129 21.18 13.58 -8.41
C GLU A 129 22.71 13.45 -8.25
N GLY A 130 23.32 12.50 -8.97
CA GLY A 130 24.77 12.23 -8.89
C GLY A 130 25.21 11.42 -7.65
N ASN A 131 24.30 11.10 -6.73
CA ASN A 131 24.59 10.24 -5.58
C ASN A 131 24.25 8.78 -5.91
N LYS A 132 25.27 7.93 -5.91
CA LYS A 132 25.12 6.49 -6.16
C LYS A 132 24.75 5.76 -4.87
N ILE A 133 23.59 5.13 -4.86
CA ILE A 133 23.09 4.32 -3.73
C ILE A 133 23.31 2.84 -4.07
N PRO A 134 24.21 2.12 -3.39
CA PRO A 134 24.39 0.68 -3.58
C PRO A 134 23.14 -0.09 -3.17
N VAL A 135 22.66 -0.97 -4.04
CA VAL A 135 21.50 -1.81 -3.79
C VAL A 135 21.75 -3.27 -4.12
N THR A 136 21.10 -4.13 -3.36
CA THR A 136 21.02 -5.57 -3.61
C THR A 136 19.57 -5.95 -3.83
N TYR A 137 19.30 -6.81 -4.82
CA TYR A 137 17.95 -7.29 -5.07
C TYR A 137 17.36 -7.96 -3.82
N GLY A 138 16.22 -7.44 -3.36
CA GLY A 138 15.48 -7.96 -2.22
C GLY A 138 14.41 -8.96 -2.64
N SER A 139 13.48 -8.54 -3.50
CA SER A 139 12.38 -9.40 -4.00
C SER A 139 11.56 -8.70 -5.10
N ASP A 140 10.80 -9.49 -5.87
CA ASP A 140 9.70 -9.00 -6.72
C ASP A 140 8.52 -8.59 -5.86
N ALA A 141 8.62 -7.39 -5.29
CA ALA A 141 7.67 -6.83 -4.36
C ALA A 141 7.37 -5.36 -4.61
N TRP A 142 6.22 -4.91 -4.10
CA TRP A 142 5.64 -3.58 -4.28
C TRP A 142 4.78 -3.19 -3.07
N LEU A 143 4.40 -1.92 -3.00
CA LEU A 143 3.41 -1.41 -2.05
C LEU A 143 2.01 -1.43 -2.67
N GLY A 144 1.01 -1.75 -1.86
CA GLY A 144 -0.40 -1.76 -2.25
C GLY A 144 -0.87 -3.05 -2.91
N ASN A 145 -2.14 -3.06 -3.33
CA ASN A 145 -2.83 -4.28 -3.77
C ASN A 145 -2.27 -4.84 -5.08
N LYS A 146 -1.80 -3.96 -5.97
CA LYS A 146 -1.18 -4.29 -7.26
C LYS A 146 0.01 -3.40 -7.51
N ARG A 147 0.96 -3.88 -8.33
CA ARG A 147 2.10 -3.08 -8.75
C ARG A 147 1.62 -1.92 -9.63
N ASP A 148 1.89 -0.69 -9.20
CA ASP A 148 1.56 0.54 -9.94
C ASP A 148 2.83 1.31 -10.27
N TYR A 149 3.38 1.03 -11.46
CA TYR A 149 4.56 1.70 -12.00
C TYR A 149 4.36 3.19 -12.28
N GLY A 150 3.11 3.63 -12.47
CA GLY A 150 2.79 5.04 -12.60
C GLY A 150 3.00 5.79 -11.29
N ALA A 151 2.75 5.13 -10.17
CA ALA A 151 2.92 5.67 -8.83
C ALA A 151 4.36 5.50 -8.29
N LEU A 152 4.91 4.28 -8.34
CA LEU A 152 6.24 3.93 -7.82
C LEU A 152 6.88 2.84 -8.67
N TRP A 153 8.10 3.07 -9.18
CA TRP A 153 8.83 2.07 -9.95
C TRP A 153 9.83 1.29 -9.10
N TYR A 154 10.70 2.03 -8.40
CA TYR A 154 11.75 1.47 -7.55
C TYR A 154 11.42 1.71 -6.08
N ILE A 155 11.49 0.67 -5.25
CA ILE A 155 11.42 0.79 -3.79
C ILE A 155 12.74 0.32 -3.20
N VAL A 156 13.47 1.23 -2.57
CA VAL A 156 14.72 0.96 -1.87
C VAL A 156 14.42 0.95 -0.37
N VAL A 157 14.76 -0.15 0.30
CA VAL A 157 14.72 -0.23 1.76
C VAL A 157 16.15 -0.24 2.27
N ALA A 158 16.53 0.75 3.06
CA ALA A 158 17.85 0.87 3.65
C ALA A 158 17.81 0.52 5.14
N LYS A 159 18.93 0.00 5.68
CA LYS A 159 19.10 -0.06 7.15
C LYS A 159 18.96 1.35 7.73
N ASN A 160 18.50 1.47 8.98
CA ASN A 160 18.32 2.78 9.61
C ASN A 160 19.60 3.65 9.61
N SER A 161 20.78 3.04 9.78
CA SER A 161 22.06 3.76 9.70
C SER A 161 22.35 4.26 8.27
N VAL A 162 22.27 3.36 7.29
CA VAL A 162 22.51 3.65 5.86
C VAL A 162 21.53 4.70 5.34
N TYR A 163 20.26 4.63 5.73
CA TYR A 163 19.23 5.58 5.31
C TYR A 163 19.59 7.04 5.64
N LYS A 164 20.20 7.28 6.81
CA LYS A 164 20.61 8.63 7.24
C LYS A 164 21.69 9.23 6.34
N GLU A 165 22.54 8.38 5.78
CA GLU A 165 23.68 8.79 4.94
C GLU A 165 23.28 9.03 3.47
N ILE A 166 22.17 8.45 3.02
CA ILE A 166 21.67 8.63 1.65
C ILE A 166 21.25 10.09 1.43
N LYS A 167 21.84 10.74 0.43
CA LYS A 167 21.45 12.10 0.00
C LYS A 167 20.44 12.00 -1.14
N ALA A 168 19.20 12.39 -0.85
CA ALA A 168 18.08 12.43 -1.80
C ALA A 168 16.99 13.35 -1.23
N ASN A 169 16.02 13.74 -2.06
CA ASN A 169 14.95 14.66 -1.66
C ASN A 169 14.08 14.04 -0.57
N GLU A 170 14.01 14.69 0.58
CA GLU A 170 13.16 14.28 1.70
C GLU A 170 11.72 14.74 1.48
N THR A 171 10.77 13.88 1.84
CA THR A 171 9.34 14.16 1.74
C THR A 171 8.56 13.29 2.73
N ASN A 172 7.24 13.44 2.75
CA ASN A 172 6.37 12.68 3.64
C ASN A 172 5.62 11.58 2.87
N MET A 173 5.57 10.40 3.47
CA MET A 173 4.65 9.34 3.12
C MET A 173 3.57 9.26 4.20
N GLN A 174 2.32 9.47 3.80
CA GLN A 174 1.17 9.48 4.69
C GLN A 174 0.29 8.27 4.38
N LEU A 175 -0.03 7.49 5.42
CA LEU A 175 -0.98 6.40 5.36
C LEU A 175 -2.25 6.83 6.09
N LEU A 176 -3.32 7.07 5.33
CA LEU A 176 -4.62 7.36 5.91
C LEU A 176 -5.41 6.06 5.99
N HIS A 177 -5.85 5.74 7.20
CA HIS A 177 -6.79 4.66 7.43
C HIS A 177 -8.21 5.22 7.35
N PHE A 178 -9.10 4.54 6.63
CA PHE A 178 -10.47 5.00 6.49
C PHE A 178 -11.43 4.39 7.51
N LYS A 179 -12.44 5.16 7.90
CA LYS A 179 -13.62 4.73 8.65
C LYS A 179 -14.46 3.77 7.80
N LYS A 180 -14.60 4.07 6.51
CA LYS A 180 -15.31 3.25 5.53
C LYS A 180 -14.49 3.06 4.26
N SER A 181 -14.47 1.84 3.74
CA SER A 181 -13.84 1.54 2.46
C SER A 181 -14.53 2.28 1.30
N LEU A 182 -13.73 2.73 0.33
CA LEU A 182 -14.19 3.42 -0.88
C LEU A 182 -14.61 2.46 -2.01
N GLY A 183 -14.58 1.15 -1.78
CA GLY A 183 -14.84 0.11 -2.77
C GLY A 183 -13.77 -0.97 -2.73
N ASP A 184 -13.84 -1.92 -3.67
CA ASP A 184 -12.90 -3.04 -3.78
C ASP A 184 -12.05 -2.89 -5.05
N GLU A 185 -10.77 -3.25 -5.01
CA GLU A 185 -9.93 -3.33 -6.23
C GLU A 185 -10.44 -4.44 -7.17
N ASN A 186 -11.04 -5.49 -6.60
CA ASN A 186 -11.66 -6.60 -7.31
C ASN A 186 -13.16 -6.67 -6.93
N PRO A 187 -14.01 -5.78 -7.46
CA PRO A 187 -15.43 -5.77 -7.12
C PRO A 187 -16.12 -7.05 -7.58
N LYS A 188 -17.08 -7.54 -6.79
CA LYS A 188 -17.91 -8.72 -7.14
C LYS A 188 -18.75 -8.49 -8.39
N ILE A 189 -19.23 -7.26 -8.56
CA ILE A 189 -20.06 -6.84 -9.67
C ILE A 189 -19.16 -6.05 -10.61
N SER A 190 -18.99 -6.52 -11.85
CA SER A 190 -18.09 -5.91 -12.84
C SER A 190 -18.44 -4.46 -13.20
N THR A 191 -19.68 -4.03 -12.92
CA THR A 191 -20.16 -2.66 -13.14
C THR A 191 -19.93 -1.74 -11.95
N ASP A 192 -19.45 -2.24 -10.80
CA ASP A 192 -19.08 -1.39 -9.67
C ASP A 192 -17.79 -0.65 -9.97
N ASN A 193 -17.97 0.58 -10.46
CA ASN A 193 -16.89 1.49 -10.82
C ASN A 193 -16.55 2.48 -9.70
N THR A 194 -16.98 2.24 -8.44
CA THR A 194 -16.83 3.21 -7.35
C THR A 194 -15.37 3.60 -7.15
N LEU A 195 -14.48 2.62 -6.99
CA LEU A 195 -13.05 2.87 -6.78
C LEU A 195 -12.36 3.42 -8.04
N ILE A 196 -12.80 3.00 -9.24
CA ILE A 196 -12.27 3.51 -10.51
C ILE A 196 -12.58 5.01 -10.65
N ASN A 197 -13.83 5.40 -10.41
CA ASN A 197 -14.27 6.79 -10.43
C ASN A 197 -13.51 7.62 -9.39
N GLU A 198 -13.24 7.05 -8.23
CA GLU A 198 -12.48 7.71 -7.17
C GLU A 198 -11.02 7.94 -7.58
N LYS A 199 -10.36 6.96 -8.22
CA LYS A 199 -9.02 7.12 -8.80
C LYS A 199 -8.98 8.24 -9.85
N VAL A 200 -10.00 8.36 -10.70
CA VAL A 200 -10.09 9.45 -11.69
C VAL A 200 -10.18 10.82 -10.99
N LYS A 201 -11.03 10.95 -9.96
CA LYS A 201 -11.17 12.22 -9.22
C LYS A 201 -9.86 12.65 -8.58
N VAL A 202 -9.17 11.73 -7.91
CA VAL A 202 -7.87 12.03 -7.30
C VAL A 202 -6.81 12.41 -8.34
N ARG A 203 -6.71 11.67 -9.45
CA ARG A 203 -5.74 11.97 -10.51
C ARG A 203 -5.93 13.37 -11.13
N LYS A 204 -7.15 13.90 -11.10
CA LYS A 204 -7.45 15.29 -11.49
C LYS A 204 -6.97 16.28 -10.43
N LEU A 205 -7.15 15.97 -9.14
CA LEU A 205 -6.69 16.84 -8.05
C LEU A 205 -5.17 17.06 -8.05
N ILE A 206 -4.40 16.08 -8.51
CA ILE A 206 -2.93 16.17 -8.58
C ILE A 206 -2.41 16.34 -10.01
N GLU A 207 -3.25 16.78 -10.96
CA GLU A 207 -2.84 16.85 -12.37
C GLU A 207 -1.59 17.73 -12.59
N GLY A 208 -1.48 18.85 -11.86
CA GLY A 208 -0.32 19.74 -11.90
C GLY A 208 0.93 19.20 -11.17
N TYR A 209 0.80 18.13 -10.38
CA TYR A 209 1.86 17.59 -9.51
C TYR A 209 2.07 16.09 -9.73
N ARG A 210 1.69 15.56 -10.90
CA ARG A 210 1.75 14.11 -11.17
C ARG A 210 3.15 13.53 -11.04
N ASP A 211 4.17 14.35 -11.25
CA ASP A 211 5.58 13.95 -11.14
C ASP A 211 6.12 13.99 -9.71
N GLU A 212 5.43 14.67 -8.81
CA GLU A 212 5.89 14.95 -7.45
C GLU A 212 5.06 14.19 -6.41
N VAL A 213 3.80 13.89 -6.74
CA VAL A 213 2.87 13.19 -5.87
C VAL A 213 2.56 11.80 -6.41
N SER A 214 2.75 10.80 -5.55
CA SER A 214 2.29 9.43 -5.75
C SER A 214 1.12 9.14 -4.81
N ILE A 215 0.09 8.48 -5.34
CA ILE A 215 -1.09 8.09 -4.57
C ILE A 215 -1.51 6.67 -4.93
N GLN A 216 -1.76 5.86 -3.92
CA GLN A 216 -2.25 4.50 -4.08
C GLN A 216 -3.35 4.23 -3.06
N PHE A 217 -4.51 3.76 -3.54
CA PHE A 217 -5.49 3.15 -2.65
C PHE A 217 -5.02 1.76 -2.26
N VAL A 218 -5.16 1.44 -0.98
CA VAL A 218 -4.58 0.24 -0.39
C VAL A 218 -5.58 -0.50 0.47
N THR A 219 -5.31 -1.80 0.66
CA THR A 219 -5.95 -2.62 1.67
C THR A 219 -5.00 -2.76 2.85
N ILE A 220 -5.35 -2.09 3.95
CA ILE A 220 -4.71 -2.21 5.25
C ILE A 220 -5.30 -3.44 5.95
N GLY A 221 -4.44 -4.39 6.30
CA GLY A 221 -4.82 -5.58 7.08
C GLY A 221 -4.98 -5.27 8.56
N GLU A 222 -5.65 -6.15 9.31
CA GLU A 222 -5.68 -6.06 10.77
C GLU A 222 -4.26 -6.26 11.33
N LYS A 223 -3.87 -5.42 12.31
CA LYS A 223 -2.63 -5.59 13.06
C LYS A 223 -2.78 -6.88 13.87
N SER A 224 -2.07 -7.93 13.46
CA SER A 224 -1.99 -9.22 14.16
C SER A 224 -1.22 -9.11 15.46
#